data_AF-W0P6Y9-F1
#
_entry.id   AF-W0P6Y9-F1
#
_cell.length_a   1.000
_cell.length_b   1.000
_cell.length_c   1.000
_cell.angle_alpha   90.00
_cell.angle_beta   90.00
_cell.angle_gamma   90.00
#
_symmetry.space_group_name_H-M   'P 1'
#
loop_
_entity.id
_entity.type
_entity.pdbx_description
1 polymer ?
#
loop_
_entity_poly.entity_id
_entity_poly.type
_entity_poly.pdbx_seq_one_letter_code
_entity_poly.pdbx_strand_id
1 'polypeptide(L)'
;MTAHTNCPLCQSDGGLVLFRNAFLRVIDAQEADYPAFTRVILNRHVQEMSDLNQAERGGLMSAVYLVEALQRRHFQPDKINLAQLGNMVPHVHWHIIARFTDDKHFPNPIWGAPREAANAPDGEHEAARRNAHIRQRVPAYHEDITQSFTALLAETTDPVPEQTRFEQTLHRIING
;
A
#
# COMPACT_ATOMS: atom_id res chain seq x y z
N MET A 1 23.94 -3.58 -15.71
CA MET A 1 22.92 -3.83 -14.68
C MET A 1 23.51 -4.84 -13.72
N THR A 2 23.85 -4.41 -12.50
CA THR A 2 24.26 -5.35 -11.44
C THR A 2 23.06 -6.23 -11.12
N ALA A 3 23.21 -7.54 -11.26
CA ALA A 3 22.18 -8.46 -10.82
C ALA A 3 22.10 -8.35 -9.30
N HIS A 4 20.99 -7.82 -8.76
CA HIS A 4 20.74 -7.74 -7.32
C HIS A 4 20.25 -9.09 -6.84
N THR A 5 21.13 -10.09 -6.94
CA THR A 5 20.85 -11.52 -6.75
C THR A 5 20.43 -11.87 -5.33
N ASN A 6 20.51 -10.95 -4.37
CA ASN A 6 20.07 -11.15 -2.98
C ASN A 6 18.90 -10.24 -2.57
N CYS A 7 18.32 -9.46 -3.48
CA CYS A 7 17.19 -8.59 -3.15
C CYS A 7 15.86 -9.39 -3.24
N PRO A 8 15.11 -9.57 -2.14
CA PRO A 8 13.84 -10.30 -2.16
C PRO A 8 12.80 -9.66 -3.09
N LEU A 9 12.81 -8.33 -3.24
CA LEU A 9 11.90 -7.59 -4.12
C LEU A 9 12.34 -7.58 -5.59
N CYS A 10 13.55 -8.06 -5.90
CA CYS A 10 13.95 -8.38 -7.27
C CYS A 10 13.65 -9.84 -7.63
N GLN A 11 13.72 -10.74 -6.65
CA GLN A 11 13.52 -12.18 -6.84
C GLN A 11 12.05 -12.61 -6.80
N SER A 12 11.20 -11.84 -6.13
CA SER A 12 9.81 -12.18 -5.89
C SER A 12 8.92 -10.93 -5.92
N ASP A 13 7.61 -11.18 -5.99
CA ASP A 13 6.63 -10.11 -6.05
C ASP A 13 6.42 -9.41 -4.70
N GLY A 14 6.70 -10.12 -3.60
CA GLY A 14 6.57 -9.64 -2.22
C GLY A 14 5.18 -9.81 -1.60
N GLY A 15 4.23 -10.40 -2.33
CA GLY A 15 2.83 -10.62 -1.93
C GLY A 15 1.94 -10.94 -3.13
N LEU A 16 0.62 -10.86 -2.95
CA LEU A 16 -0.36 -11.06 -4.02
C LEU A 16 -0.39 -9.84 -4.94
N VAL A 17 -0.09 -10.02 -6.23
CA VAL A 17 -0.11 -8.92 -7.21
C VAL A 17 -1.53 -8.50 -7.54
N LEU A 18 -1.83 -7.21 -7.34
CA LEU A 18 -3.09 -6.58 -7.70
C LEU A 18 -2.97 -5.81 -9.01
N PHE A 19 -1.79 -5.22 -9.26
CA PHE A 19 -1.49 -4.52 -10.50
C PHE A 19 0.01 -4.56 -10.79
N ARG A 20 0.38 -4.56 -12.07
CA ARG A 20 1.76 -4.41 -12.53
C ARG A 20 1.81 -3.73 -13.91
N ASN A 21 2.73 -2.80 -14.07
CA ASN A 21 3.20 -2.33 -15.37
C ASN A 21 4.73 -2.42 -15.44
N ALA A 22 5.37 -1.74 -16.40
CA ALA A 22 6.83 -1.74 -16.52
C ALA A 22 7.53 -1.02 -15.33
N PHE A 23 6.92 0.01 -14.77
CA PHE A 23 7.52 0.89 -13.78
C PHE A 23 7.38 0.38 -12.34
N LEU A 24 6.18 -0.03 -11.94
CA LEU A 24 5.87 -0.45 -10.57
C LEU A 24 4.93 -1.65 -10.52
N ARG A 25 4.73 -2.16 -9.32
CA ARG A 25 3.65 -3.10 -8.99
C ARG A 25 2.98 -2.72 -7.68
N VAL A 26 1.72 -3.11 -7.56
CA VAL A 26 0.91 -2.98 -6.34
C VAL A 26 0.56 -4.37 -5.86
N ILE A 27 0.81 -4.64 -4.58
CA ILE A 27 0.57 -5.94 -3.97
C ILE A 27 -0.23 -5.83 -2.67
N ASP A 28 -0.99 -6.87 -2.35
CA ASP A 28 -1.39 -7.17 -0.97
C ASP A 28 -0.27 -7.96 -0.30
N ALA A 29 0.27 -7.43 0.80
CA ALA A 29 1.34 -8.05 1.57
C ALA A 29 0.86 -9.24 2.43
N GLN A 30 -0.45 -9.45 2.54
CA GLN A 30 -1.09 -10.55 3.28
C GLN A 30 -0.65 -10.64 4.75
N GLU A 31 -0.42 -9.49 5.38
CA GLU A 31 -0.04 -9.39 6.79
C GLU A 31 -1.24 -9.75 7.68
N ALA A 32 -1.11 -10.80 8.49
CA ALA A 32 -2.23 -11.44 9.19
C ALA A 32 -3.03 -10.46 10.09
N ASP A 33 -2.33 -9.60 10.82
CA ASP A 33 -2.92 -8.63 11.75
C ASP A 33 -3.45 -7.35 11.06
N TYR A 34 -3.05 -7.13 9.80
CA TYR A 34 -3.32 -5.93 9.02
C TYR A 34 -3.89 -6.29 7.65
N PRO A 35 -5.17 -6.72 7.59
CA PRO A 35 -5.81 -7.01 6.33
C PRO A 35 -5.77 -5.78 5.41
N ALA A 36 -5.63 -6.01 4.09
CA ALA A 36 -5.43 -4.99 3.07
C ALA A 36 -4.11 -4.19 3.17
N PHE A 37 -3.12 -4.64 3.96
CA PHE A 37 -1.78 -4.05 3.93
C PHE A 37 -1.24 -4.09 2.50
N THR A 38 -1.17 -2.91 1.88
CA THR A 38 -0.77 -2.80 0.48
C THR A 38 0.63 -2.23 0.37
N ARG A 39 1.41 -2.73 -0.60
CA ARG A 39 2.71 -2.15 -0.96
C ARG A 39 2.70 -1.68 -2.41
N VAL A 40 3.27 -0.51 -2.65
CA VAL A 40 3.65 -0.04 -3.98
C VAL A 40 5.16 -0.22 -4.10
N ILE A 41 5.61 -1.03 -5.07
CA ILE A 41 7.00 -1.44 -5.21
C ILE A 41 7.51 -1.01 -6.57
N LEU A 42 8.64 -0.29 -6.60
CA LEU A 42 9.34 0.02 -7.84
C LEU A 42 9.86 -1.30 -8.45
N ASN A 43 9.69 -1.53 -9.75
CA ASN A 43 10.10 -2.81 -10.33
C ASN A 43 11.62 -2.96 -10.43
N ARG A 44 12.31 -1.90 -10.85
CA ARG A 44 13.77 -1.89 -10.86
C ARG A 44 14.33 -1.65 -9.46
N HIS A 45 15.52 -2.16 -9.20
CA HIS A 45 16.21 -1.94 -7.94
C HIS A 45 16.76 -0.51 -7.88
N VAL A 46 16.29 0.25 -6.90
CA VAL A 46 16.77 1.57 -6.51
C VAL A 46 16.68 1.64 -5.00
N GLN A 47 17.70 2.21 -4.34
CA GLN A 47 17.73 2.26 -2.88
C GLN A 47 16.84 3.38 -2.35
N GLU A 48 17.03 4.60 -2.86
CA GLU A 48 16.39 5.79 -2.32
C GLU A 48 15.42 6.45 -3.30
N MET A 49 14.39 7.10 -2.76
CA MET A 49 13.49 7.94 -3.57
C MET A 49 14.24 9.08 -4.27
N SER A 50 15.32 9.60 -3.68
CA SER A 50 16.14 10.67 -4.27
C SER A 50 16.95 10.24 -5.49
N ASP A 51 17.12 8.93 -5.70
CA ASP A 51 17.80 8.38 -6.88
C ASP A 51 16.88 8.31 -8.11
N LEU A 52 15.58 8.58 -7.90
CA LEU A 52 14.58 8.67 -8.95
C LEU A 52 14.51 10.10 -9.51
N ASN A 53 14.27 10.23 -10.81
CA ASN A 53 14.01 11.53 -11.39
C ASN A 53 12.67 12.10 -10.89
N GLN A 54 12.40 13.39 -11.12
CA GLN A 54 11.20 14.04 -10.59
C GLN A 54 9.90 13.41 -11.10
N ALA A 55 9.87 13.00 -12.37
CA ALA A 55 8.72 12.35 -12.97
C ALA A 55 8.44 11.01 -12.26
N GLU A 56 9.45 10.15 -12.12
CA GLU A 56 9.34 8.87 -11.43
C GLU A 56 8.88 9.00 -9.97
N ARG A 57 9.41 9.98 -9.23
CA ARG A 57 8.95 10.27 -7.87
C ARG A 57 7.46 10.63 -7.85
N GLY A 58 7.03 11.50 -8.76
CA GLY A 58 5.62 11.89 -8.90
C GLY A 58 4.72 10.69 -9.21
N GLY A 59 5.10 9.88 -10.20
CA GLY A 59 4.36 8.69 -10.60
C GLY A 59 4.20 7.65 -9.48
N LEU A 60 5.29 7.38 -8.75
CA LEU A 60 5.25 6.45 -7.62
C LEU A 60 4.35 6.99 -6.49
N MET A 61 4.43 8.28 -6.18
CA MET A 61 3.58 8.88 -5.15
C MET A 61 2.11 8.96 -5.55
N SER A 62 1.81 9.20 -6.83
CA SER A 62 0.44 9.09 -7.34
C SER A 62 -0.14 7.69 -7.10
N ALA A 63 0.63 6.63 -7.37
CA ALA A 63 0.21 5.27 -7.04
C ALA A 63 -0.03 5.08 -5.53
N VAL A 64 0.87 5.59 -4.67
CA VAL A 64 0.71 5.53 -3.21
C VAL A 64 -0.59 6.20 -2.75
N TYR A 65 -0.89 7.40 -3.25
CA TYR A 65 -2.10 8.13 -2.85
C TYR A 65 -3.38 7.51 -3.39
N LEU A 66 -3.33 6.84 -4.55
CA LEU A 66 -4.47 6.09 -5.07
C LEU A 66 -4.83 4.92 -4.15
N VAL A 67 -3.82 4.16 -3.72
CA VAL A 67 -4.00 3.09 -2.73
C VAL A 67 -4.58 3.66 -1.42
N GLU A 68 -4.01 4.75 -0.91
CA GLU A 68 -4.52 5.41 0.30
C GLU A 68 -6.01 5.78 0.17
N ALA A 69 -6.39 6.45 -0.92
CA ALA A 69 -7.77 6.89 -1.12
C ALA A 69 -8.75 5.70 -1.22
N LEU A 70 -8.34 4.63 -1.89
CA LEU A 70 -9.13 3.40 -1.97
C LEU A 70 -9.24 2.71 -0.60
N GLN A 71 -8.16 2.62 0.18
CA GLN A 71 -8.25 2.11 1.55
C GLN A 71 -9.19 2.95 2.42
N ARG A 72 -9.13 4.28 2.30
CA ARG A 72 -10.03 5.17 3.03
C ARG A 72 -11.49 4.94 2.67
N ARG A 73 -11.80 4.89 1.37
CA ARG A 73 -13.15 4.61 0.87
C ARG A 73 -13.67 3.25 1.34
N HIS A 74 -12.85 2.21 1.21
CA HIS A 74 -13.27 0.85 1.50
C HIS A 74 -13.34 0.53 2.97
N PHE A 75 -12.46 1.07 3.81
CA PHE A 75 -12.30 0.60 5.18
C PHE A 75 -12.58 1.65 6.25
N GLN A 76 -12.73 2.93 5.86
CA GLN A 76 -12.95 4.05 6.79
C GLN A 76 -12.03 3.99 8.03
N PRO A 77 -10.70 3.86 7.85
CA PRO A 77 -9.78 3.77 8.96
C PRO A 77 -9.67 5.09 9.72
N ASP A 78 -9.35 5.02 11.01
CA ASP A 78 -9.05 6.19 11.83
C ASP A 78 -7.82 6.94 11.31
N LYS A 79 -6.85 6.21 10.72
CA LYS A 79 -5.65 6.79 10.12
C LYS A 79 -5.07 5.91 9.02
N ILE A 80 -4.43 6.53 8.02
CA ILE A 80 -3.53 5.84 7.09
C ILE A 80 -2.08 6.08 7.52
N ASN A 81 -1.26 5.04 7.53
CA ASN A 81 0.19 5.14 7.63
C ASN A 81 0.80 4.93 6.24
N LEU A 82 1.63 5.89 5.82
CA LEU A 82 2.49 5.82 4.65
C LEU A 82 3.93 5.78 5.13
N ALA A 83 4.70 4.79 4.70
CA ALA A 83 6.12 4.72 5.04
C ALA A 83 6.93 4.11 3.92
N GLN A 84 8.05 4.74 3.59
CA GLN A 84 9.15 4.09 2.90
C GLN A 84 10.27 3.91 3.93
N LEU A 85 10.52 2.65 4.25
CA LEU A 85 11.70 2.21 4.99
C LEU A 85 12.63 1.52 3.98
N GLY A 86 13.46 0.59 4.43
CA GLY A 86 14.39 -0.10 3.55
C GLY A 86 15.65 -0.58 4.25
N ASN A 87 15.75 -0.39 5.57
CA ASN A 87 16.93 -0.76 6.36
C ASN A 87 17.38 -2.22 6.12
N MET A 88 16.43 -3.16 5.99
CA MET A 88 16.72 -4.57 5.71
C MET A 88 16.69 -4.92 4.22
N VAL A 89 15.85 -4.23 3.44
CA VAL A 89 15.70 -4.44 2.00
C VAL A 89 15.76 -3.06 1.32
N PRO A 90 16.97 -2.60 0.93
CA PRO A 90 17.18 -1.27 0.36
C PRO A 90 16.74 -1.25 -1.10
N HIS A 91 15.43 -1.38 -1.30
CA HIS A 91 14.76 -1.35 -2.58
C HIS A 91 13.49 -0.54 -2.39
N VAL A 92 13.30 0.55 -3.12
CA VAL A 92 12.14 1.44 -3.01
C VAL A 92 10.81 0.67 -3.03
N HIS A 93 10.13 0.67 -1.88
CA HIS A 93 8.76 0.22 -1.71
C HIS A 93 8.09 1.07 -0.62
N TRP A 94 6.81 1.35 -0.82
CA TRP A 94 5.98 2.06 0.13
C TRP A 94 5.01 1.10 0.81
N HIS A 95 4.85 1.27 2.11
CA HIS A 95 3.82 0.63 2.92
C HIS A 95 2.62 1.56 3.03
N ILE A 96 1.42 1.06 2.70
CA ILE A 96 0.16 1.79 2.82
C ILE A 96 -0.78 0.96 3.69
N ILE A 97 -1.06 1.46 4.88
CA ILE A 97 -1.68 0.68 5.96
C ILE A 97 -2.85 1.45 6.57
N ALA A 98 -4.04 0.85 6.50
CA ALA A 98 -5.22 1.27 7.25
C ALA A 98 -5.05 0.93 8.74
N ARG A 99 -5.12 1.97 9.60
CA ARG A 99 -4.94 1.89 11.05
C ARG A 99 -6.23 2.22 11.78
N PHE A 100 -6.44 1.56 12.90
CA PHE A 100 -7.61 1.71 13.74
C PHE A 100 -7.18 1.88 15.19
N THR A 101 -7.93 2.66 15.95
CA THR A 101 -7.64 2.98 17.36
C THR A 101 -7.58 1.75 18.26
N ASP A 102 -8.27 0.69 17.85
CA ASP A 102 -8.33 -0.63 18.47
C ASP A 102 -7.49 -1.69 17.71
N ASP A 103 -6.54 -1.28 16.84
CA ASP A 103 -5.61 -2.23 16.23
C ASP A 103 -4.49 -2.68 17.19
N LYS A 104 -3.78 -3.74 16.81
CA LYS A 104 -2.79 -4.43 17.66
C LYS A 104 -1.68 -3.52 18.18
N HIS A 105 -1.36 -2.43 17.49
CA HIS A 105 -0.21 -1.58 17.85
C HIS A 105 -0.60 -0.13 18.12
N PHE A 106 -1.81 0.33 17.81
CA PHE A 106 -2.19 1.73 17.97
C PHE A 106 -1.97 2.23 19.42
N PRO A 107 -1.39 3.44 19.63
CA PRO A 107 -0.98 4.45 18.65
C PRO A 107 0.43 4.26 18.05
N ASN A 108 1.14 3.19 18.41
CA ASN A 108 2.48 2.90 17.90
C ASN A 108 2.46 2.55 16.40
N PRO A 109 3.60 2.71 15.69
CA PRO A 109 3.78 2.11 14.38
C PRO A 109 3.61 0.60 14.46
N ILE A 110 3.19 -0.01 13.36
CA ILE A 110 2.95 -1.47 13.28
C ILE A 110 4.20 -2.33 13.52
N TRP A 111 5.38 -1.72 13.45
CA TRP A 111 6.68 -2.35 13.70
C TRP A 111 7.20 -2.12 15.13
N GLY A 112 6.44 -1.39 15.95
CA GLY A 112 6.74 -1.13 17.36
C GLY A 112 6.29 -2.27 18.27
N ALA A 113 6.34 -2.05 19.58
CA ALA A 113 5.77 -2.99 20.54
C ALA A 113 4.22 -3.05 20.39
N PRO A 114 3.62 -4.25 20.39
CA PRO A 114 2.17 -4.38 20.41
C PRO A 114 1.61 -3.82 21.71
N ARG A 115 0.35 -3.37 21.68
CA ARG A 115 -0.38 -2.95 22.87
C ARG A 115 -0.51 -4.14 23.83
N GLU A 116 -0.29 -3.89 25.12
CA GLU A 116 -0.52 -4.91 26.15
C GLU A 116 -2.01 -5.27 26.22
N ALA A 117 -2.34 -6.56 26.11
CA ALA A 117 -3.70 -7.10 26.17
C ALA A 117 -4.42 -6.85 27.53
N ALA A 118 -3.69 -6.34 28.53
CA ALA A 118 -4.02 -6.48 29.94
C ALA A 118 -5.24 -5.68 30.45
N ASN A 119 -5.96 -4.91 29.63
CA ASN A 119 -7.05 -4.05 30.12
C ASN A 119 -8.35 -4.01 29.29
N ALA A 120 -8.59 -4.95 28.37
CA ALA A 120 -9.92 -5.04 27.73
C ALA A 120 -10.23 -6.48 27.26
N PRO A 121 -11.00 -7.25 28.04
CA PRO A 121 -11.56 -8.53 27.59
C PRO A 121 -12.35 -8.41 26.28
N ASP A 122 -12.86 -7.21 25.99
CA ASP A 122 -13.63 -6.90 24.78
C ASP A 122 -12.75 -6.41 23.60
N GLY A 123 -11.56 -5.85 23.87
CA GLY A 123 -10.73 -5.19 22.86
C GLY A 123 -10.11 -6.16 21.83
N GLU A 124 -9.70 -7.35 22.26
CA GLU A 124 -9.22 -8.38 21.33
C GLU A 124 -10.35 -8.93 20.45
N HIS A 125 -11.55 -9.08 21.02
CA HIS A 125 -12.74 -9.53 20.28
C HIS A 125 -13.19 -8.46 19.27
N GLU A 126 -13.14 -7.18 19.63
CA GLU A 126 -13.45 -6.07 18.73
C GLU A 126 -12.46 -5.99 17.57
N ALA A 127 -11.16 -6.06 17.86
CA ALA A 127 -10.12 -6.07 16.83
C ALA A 127 -10.27 -7.26 15.87
N ALA A 128 -10.58 -8.44 16.38
CA ALA A 128 -10.82 -9.63 15.57
C ALA A 128 -12.07 -9.48 14.69
N ARG A 129 -13.18 -8.97 15.23
CA ARG A 129 -14.42 -8.70 14.48
C ARG A 129 -14.21 -7.66 13.38
N ARG A 130 -13.52 -6.56 13.69
CA ARG A 130 -13.15 -5.53 12.71
C ARG A 130 -12.27 -6.11 11.62
N ASN A 131 -11.23 -6.87 11.97
CA ASN A 131 -10.37 -7.52 10.98
C ASN A 131 -11.14 -8.52 10.10
N ALA A 132 -12.11 -9.25 10.66
CA ALA A 132 -13.01 -10.11 9.88
C ALA A 132 -13.88 -9.29 8.90
N HIS A 133 -14.43 -8.15 9.34
CA HIS A 133 -15.18 -7.25 8.48
C HIS A 133 -14.33 -6.68 7.34
N ILE A 134 -13.10 -6.24 7.63
CA ILE A 134 -12.17 -5.75 6.60
C ILE A 134 -11.88 -6.86 5.58
N ARG A 135 -11.59 -8.09 6.02
CA ARG A 135 -11.34 -9.23 5.12
C ARG A 135 -12.51 -9.54 4.19
N GLN A 136 -13.75 -9.32 4.63
CA GLN A 136 -14.93 -9.46 3.74
C GLN A 136 -14.95 -8.43 2.62
N ARG A 137 -14.34 -7.26 2.83
CA ARG A 137 -14.30 -6.14 1.86
C ARG A 137 -13.03 -6.13 1.00
N VAL A 138 -11.99 -6.86 1.42
CA VAL A 138 -10.72 -7.00 0.69
C VAL A 138 -10.90 -7.38 -0.78
N PRO A 139 -11.77 -8.35 -1.16
CA PRO A 139 -11.96 -8.68 -2.58
C PRO A 139 -12.45 -7.50 -3.44
N ALA A 140 -13.44 -6.74 -2.95
CA ALA A 140 -13.93 -5.55 -3.66
C ALA A 140 -12.88 -4.45 -3.74
N TYR A 141 -12.10 -4.26 -2.68
CA TYR A 141 -10.95 -3.36 -2.68
C TYR A 141 -9.87 -3.77 -3.69
N HIS A 142 -9.56 -5.06 -3.80
CA HIS A 142 -8.61 -5.59 -4.78
C HIS A 142 -9.08 -5.37 -6.22
N GLU A 143 -10.37 -5.59 -6.48
CA GLU A 143 -10.98 -5.32 -7.77
C GLU A 143 -10.88 -3.83 -8.13
N ASP A 144 -11.23 -2.94 -7.21
CA ASP A 144 -11.13 -1.49 -7.41
C ASP A 144 -9.69 -1.00 -7.64
N ILE A 145 -8.71 -1.58 -6.94
CA ILE A 145 -7.28 -1.33 -7.24
C ILE A 145 -6.98 -1.75 -8.68
N THR A 146 -7.31 -2.98 -9.04
CA THR A 146 -7.00 -3.53 -10.36
C THR A 146 -7.59 -2.65 -11.46
N GLN A 147 -8.87 -2.28 -11.34
CA GLN A 147 -9.57 -1.45 -12.31
C GLN A 147 -8.99 -0.02 -12.37
N SER A 148 -8.82 0.63 -11.22
CA SER A 148 -8.35 2.03 -11.15
C SER A 148 -6.93 2.17 -11.69
N PHE A 149 -6.04 1.25 -11.32
CA PHE A 149 -4.65 1.24 -11.80
C PHE A 149 -4.58 0.89 -13.28
N THR A 150 -5.36 -0.09 -13.76
CA THR A 150 -5.39 -0.41 -15.19
C THR A 150 -5.88 0.80 -15.99
N ALA A 151 -6.94 1.47 -15.55
CA ALA A 151 -7.45 2.64 -16.25
C ALA A 151 -6.43 3.80 -16.32
N LEU A 152 -5.63 3.99 -15.27
CA LEU A 152 -4.67 5.11 -15.16
C LEU A 152 -3.27 4.81 -15.70
N LEU A 153 -2.82 3.56 -15.67
CA LEU A 153 -1.41 3.19 -15.79
C LEU A 153 -1.13 1.96 -16.70
N ALA A 154 -2.15 1.40 -17.38
CA ALA A 154 -1.95 0.20 -18.20
C ALA A 154 -1.22 0.45 -19.54
N GLU A 155 -1.28 1.66 -20.09
CA GLU A 155 -0.80 1.93 -21.46
C GLU A 155 0.46 2.80 -21.54
N THR A 156 1.07 3.16 -20.40
CA THR A 156 2.19 4.10 -20.40
C THR A 156 3.52 3.40 -20.13
N THR A 157 4.47 3.52 -21.05
CA THR A 157 5.90 3.37 -20.74
C THR A 157 6.38 4.51 -19.85
N ASP A 158 5.65 5.62 -19.85
CA ASP A 158 5.91 6.75 -18.98
C ASP A 158 5.54 6.43 -17.53
N PRO A 159 6.44 6.73 -16.59
CA PRO A 159 6.22 6.44 -15.17
C PRO A 159 5.15 7.34 -14.55
N VAL A 160 4.63 8.34 -15.27
CA VAL A 160 3.75 9.39 -14.73
C VAL A 160 2.38 9.34 -15.41
N PRO A 161 1.30 9.06 -14.68
CA PRO A 161 -0.04 9.32 -15.21
C PRO A 161 -0.20 10.83 -15.42
N GLU A 162 -0.88 11.24 -16.49
CA GLU A 162 -1.21 12.66 -16.72
C GLU A 162 -1.83 13.25 -15.43
N GLN A 163 -1.16 14.25 -14.84
CA GLN A 163 -1.44 14.69 -13.47
C GLN A 163 -2.90 15.12 -13.28
N THR A 164 -3.48 15.79 -14.28
CA THR A 164 -4.90 16.16 -14.32
C THR A 164 -5.83 14.96 -14.21
N ARG A 165 -5.56 13.89 -14.97
CA ARG A 165 -6.37 12.66 -14.97
C ARG A 165 -6.27 11.93 -13.64
N PHE A 166 -5.08 11.94 -13.04
CA PHE A 166 -4.84 11.39 -11.72
C PHE A 166 -5.65 12.16 -10.64
N GLU A 167 -5.53 13.48 -10.59
CA GLU A 167 -6.24 14.32 -9.62
C GLU A 167 -7.76 14.18 -9.74
N GLN A 168 -8.30 14.10 -10.96
CA GLN A 168 -9.72 13.85 -11.21
C GLN A 168 -10.17 12.48 -10.69
N THR A 169 -9.35 11.45 -10.88
CA THR A 169 -9.66 10.11 -10.35
C THR A 169 -9.63 10.09 -8.84
N LEU A 170 -8.61 10.71 -8.23
CA LEU A 170 -8.49 10.83 -6.79
C LEU A 170 -9.69 11.58 -6.18
N HIS A 171 -10.08 12.70 -6.79
CA HIS A 171 -11.25 13.47 -6.37
C HIS A 171 -12.54 12.62 -6.43
N ARG A 172 -12.72 11.81 -7.49
CA ARG A 172 -13.87 10.92 -7.61
C ARG A 172 -13.90 9.83 -6.54
N ILE A 173 -12.74 9.27 -6.19
CA ILE A 173 -12.65 8.23 -5.16
C ILE A 173 -12.93 8.81 -3.77
N ILE A 174 -12.44 10.02 -3.50
CA ILE A 174 -12.58 10.66 -2.19
C ILE A 174 -14.01 11.21 -1.98
N ASN A 175 -14.64 11.75 -3.02
CA ASN A 175 -15.90 12.49 -2.91
C ASN A 175 -17.14 11.79 -3.51
N GLY A 176 -16.97 10.59 -4.10
CA GLY A 176 -18.05 9.80 -4.72
C GLY A 176 -18.28 8.49 -4.00
#